data_AF-A0A2J7R9I5-F1
#
_entry.id   AF-A0A2J7R9I5-F1
#
_cell.length_a   1.000
_cell.length_b   1.000
_cell.length_c   1.000
_cell.angle_alpha   90.00
_cell.angle_beta   90.00
_cell.angle_gamma   90.00
#
_symmetry.space_group_name_H-M   'P 1'
#
loop_
_entity.id
_entity.type
_entity.pdbx_description
1 polymer ?
#
loop_
_entity_poly.entity_id
_entity_poly.type
_entity_poly.pdbx_seq_one_letter_code
_entity_poly.pdbx_strand_id
1 'polypeptide(L)'
;MYWSREKAHNDLQAQHDATDYGLRRCIYETQRQKNELQWQRQKMMNEMEKMSKEIADLEHALMDKTNSAKLAETRLENRLYRPGAELVQDEAHFGLRDEVLQLRQTQQDLRKKIDDGKATYNDLEEHLIRLDQDIANKQHTLMTDLRCMDMRDVLKKGDLAPPATQTQRNIQLTQIEEELPKF
;
A
#
# COMPACT_ATOMS: atom_id res chain seq x y z
N MET A 1 53.27 24.79 -8.90
CA MET A 1 52.90 23.62 -8.08
C MET A 1 51.68 23.88 -7.17
N TYR A 2 51.59 25.02 -6.47
CA TYR A 2 50.46 25.31 -5.56
C TYR A 2 49.07 25.36 -6.23
N TRP A 3 48.95 26.04 -7.37
CA TRP A 3 47.68 26.16 -8.10
C TRP A 3 47.07 24.82 -8.50
N SER A 4 47.89 23.87 -8.98
CA SER A 4 47.42 22.53 -9.36
C SER A 4 46.90 21.73 -8.17
N ARG A 5 47.53 21.88 -6.99
CA ARG A 5 47.09 21.22 -5.76
C ARG A 5 45.79 21.81 -5.23
N GLU A 6 45.67 23.13 -5.24
CA GLU A 6 44.45 23.82 -4.82
C GLU A 6 43.27 23.50 -5.73
N LYS A 7 43.49 23.48 -7.05
CA LYS A 7 42.49 23.04 -8.01
C LYS A 7 42.03 21.60 -7.74
N ALA A 8 42.96 20.67 -7.55
CA ALA A 8 42.62 19.27 -7.23
C ALA A 8 41.82 19.13 -5.92
N HIS A 9 42.17 19.91 -4.89
CA HIS A 9 41.39 19.94 -3.64
C HIS A 9 39.96 20.43 -3.85
N ASN A 10 39.79 21.54 -4.59
CA ASN A 10 38.48 22.10 -4.87
C ASN A 10 37.63 21.15 -5.72
N ASP A 11 38.24 20.48 -6.71
CA ASP A 11 37.57 19.48 -7.55
C ASP A 11 37.10 18.28 -6.71
N LEU A 12 37.91 17.79 -5.77
CA LEU A 12 37.54 16.71 -4.84
C LEU A 12 36.39 17.11 -3.90
N GLN A 13 36.45 18.32 -3.35
CA GLN A 13 35.39 18.85 -2.48
C GLN A 13 34.07 19.00 -3.25
N ALA A 14 34.12 19.53 -4.47
CA ALA A 14 32.94 19.65 -5.33
C ALA A 14 32.33 18.28 -5.67
N GLN A 15 33.16 17.26 -5.98
CA GLN A 15 32.68 15.90 -6.22
C GLN A 15 32.04 15.27 -4.97
N HIS A 16 32.63 15.51 -3.80
CA HIS A 16 32.10 15.05 -2.53
C HIS A 16 30.71 15.65 -2.26
N ASP A 17 30.57 16.97 -2.40
CA ASP A 17 29.31 17.68 -2.18
C ASP A 17 28.23 17.28 -3.20
N ALA A 18 28.62 17.09 -4.46
CA ALA A 18 27.71 16.59 -5.50
C ALA A 18 27.17 15.20 -5.17
N THR A 19 28.02 14.30 -4.67
CA THR A 19 27.65 12.94 -4.28
C THR A 19 26.76 12.92 -3.03
N ASP A 20 27.10 13.73 -2.02
CA ASP A 20 26.27 13.97 -0.83
C ASP A 20 24.87 14.41 -1.20
N TYR A 21 24.78 15.40 -2.07
CA TYR A 21 23.53 15.96 -2.53
C TYR A 21 22.69 14.91 -3.26
N GLY A 22 23.31 14.15 -4.17
CA GLY A 22 22.66 13.04 -4.88
C GLY A 22 22.07 12.01 -3.92
N LEU A 23 22.84 11.55 -2.94
CA LEU A 23 22.38 10.57 -1.94
C LEU A 23 21.23 11.13 -1.09
N ARG A 24 21.34 12.35 -0.58
CA ARG A 24 20.27 13.01 0.20
C ARG A 24 18.98 13.12 -0.60
N ARG A 25 19.08 13.47 -1.88
CA ARG A 25 17.94 13.54 -2.80
C ARG A 25 17.31 12.16 -2.99
N CYS A 26 18.10 11.11 -3.27
CA CYS A 26 17.60 9.74 -3.42
C CYS A 26 16.92 9.22 -2.15
N ILE A 27 17.50 9.50 -0.97
CA ILE A 27 16.91 9.17 0.34
C ILE A 27 15.54 9.84 0.48
N TYR A 28 15.46 11.14 0.20
CA TYR A 28 14.21 11.90 0.26
C TYR A 28 13.15 11.33 -0.69
N GLU A 29 13.51 11.09 -1.95
CA GLU A 29 12.62 10.54 -2.97
C GLU A 29 12.13 9.13 -2.58
N THR A 30 13.02 8.25 -2.12
CA THR A 30 12.69 6.89 -1.68
C THR A 30 11.78 6.90 -0.45
N GLN A 31 12.08 7.75 0.53
CA GLN A 31 11.24 7.89 1.72
C GLN A 31 9.85 8.43 1.37
N ARG A 32 9.75 9.40 0.46
CA ARG A 32 8.46 9.91 -0.04
C ARG A 32 7.66 8.82 -0.74
N GLN A 33 8.29 8.05 -1.63
CA GLN A 33 7.64 6.92 -2.31
C GLN A 33 7.17 5.85 -1.31
N LYS A 34 7.98 5.53 -0.29
CA LYS A 34 7.59 4.58 0.76
C LYS A 34 6.35 5.05 1.53
N ASN A 35 6.31 6.34 1.91
CA ASN A 35 5.16 6.90 2.62
C ASN A 35 3.88 6.84 1.77
N GLU A 36 4.00 7.14 0.47
CA GLU A 36 2.88 7.02 -0.47
C GLU A 36 2.36 5.57 -0.56
N LEU A 37 3.27 4.60 -0.69
CA LEU A 37 2.90 3.17 -0.71
C LEU A 37 2.21 2.74 0.60
N GLN A 38 2.70 3.21 1.75
CA GLN A 38 2.07 2.94 3.06
C GLN A 38 0.66 3.54 3.15
N TRP A 39 0.46 4.74 2.61
CA TRP A 39 -0.88 5.34 2.53
C TRP A 39 -1.81 4.54 1.62
N GLN A 40 -1.35 4.13 0.44
CA GLN A 40 -2.11 3.29 -0.49
C GLN A 40 -2.48 1.94 0.14
N ARG A 41 -1.54 1.32 0.86
CA ARG A 41 -1.77 0.09 1.63
C ARG A 41 -2.90 0.27 2.64
N GLN A 42 -2.85 1.33 3.45
CA GLN A 42 -3.91 1.61 4.43
C GLN A 42 -5.27 1.82 3.77
N LYS A 43 -5.30 2.55 2.65
CA LYS A 43 -6.51 2.76 1.88
C LYS A 43 -7.08 1.43 1.38
N MET A 44 -6.24 0.54 0.86
CA MET A 44 -6.66 -0.77 0.37
C MET A 44 -7.19 -1.66 1.49
N MET A 45 -6.56 -1.66 2.68
CA MET A 45 -7.10 -2.38 3.84
C MET A 45 -8.51 -1.89 4.22
N ASN A 46 -8.75 -0.57 4.16
CA ASN A 46 -10.08 -0.02 4.42
C ASN A 46 -11.11 -0.46 3.35
N GLU A 47 -10.71 -0.51 2.07
CA GLU A 47 -11.58 -1.01 1.00
C GLU A 47 -11.87 -2.52 1.13
N MET A 48 -10.89 -3.31 1.55
CA MET A 48 -11.10 -4.74 1.86
C MET A 48 -12.08 -4.94 3.02
N GLU A 49 -12.01 -4.11 4.06
CA GLU A 49 -12.98 -4.18 5.17
C GLU A 49 -14.41 -3.84 4.70
N LYS A 50 -14.56 -2.83 3.83
CA LYS A 50 -15.86 -2.50 3.22
C LYS A 50 -16.38 -3.64 2.37
N MET A 51 -15.55 -4.19 1.48
CA MET A 51 -15.92 -5.32 0.63
C MET A 51 -16.33 -6.54 1.46
N SER A 52 -15.62 -6.82 2.55
CA SER A 52 -15.99 -7.91 3.47
C SER A 52 -17.36 -7.68 4.12
N LYS A 53 -17.70 -6.44 4.49
CA LYS A 53 -19.02 -6.10 5.03
C LYS A 53 -20.10 -6.25 3.96
N GLU A 54 -19.85 -5.76 2.75
CA GLU A 54 -20.78 -5.89 1.62
C GLU A 54 -21.07 -7.37 1.28
N ILE A 55 -20.06 -8.24 1.29
CA ILE A 55 -20.23 -9.69 1.11
C ILE A 55 -21.12 -10.27 2.22
N ALA A 56 -20.88 -9.91 3.48
CA ALA A 56 -21.67 -10.39 4.61
C ALA A 56 -23.15 -9.93 4.51
N ASP A 57 -23.38 -8.67 4.12
CA ASP A 57 -24.72 -8.12 3.91
C ASP A 57 -25.45 -8.86 2.75
N LEU A 58 -24.74 -9.17 1.67
CA LEU A 58 -25.28 -9.96 0.55
C LEU A 58 -25.61 -11.40 0.96
N GLU A 59 -24.77 -12.02 1.79
CA GLU A 59 -25.02 -13.36 2.34
C GLU A 59 -26.25 -13.37 3.26
N HIS A 60 -26.43 -12.34 4.08
CA HIS A 60 -27.63 -12.18 4.90
C HIS A 60 -28.89 -11.98 4.04
N ALA A 61 -28.82 -11.11 3.01
CA ALA A 61 -29.92 -10.91 2.08
C ALA A 61 -30.29 -12.20 1.34
N LEU A 62 -29.30 -13.02 0.97
CA LEU A 62 -29.53 -14.33 0.35
C LEU A 62 -30.25 -15.28 1.32
N MET A 63 -29.87 -15.29 2.59
CA MET A 63 -30.55 -16.08 3.61
C MET A 63 -32.01 -15.66 3.79
N ASP A 64 -32.27 -14.36 3.86
CA ASP A 64 -33.63 -13.82 3.97
C ASP A 64 -34.50 -14.20 2.76
N LYS A 65 -33.97 -14.06 1.54
CA LYS A 65 -34.66 -14.51 0.32
C LYS A 65 -34.87 -16.02 0.27
N THR A 66 -33.96 -16.80 0.85
CA THR A 66 -34.12 -18.25 0.97
C THR A 66 -35.26 -18.62 1.92
N ASN A 67 -35.42 -17.89 3.02
CA ASN A 67 -36.54 -18.08 3.93
C ASN A 67 -37.87 -17.69 3.27
N SER A 68 -37.92 -16.58 2.53
CA SER A 68 -39.10 -16.18 1.74
C SER A 68 -39.47 -17.22 0.68
N ALA A 69 -38.48 -17.76 -0.04
CA ALA A 69 -38.71 -18.77 -1.07
C ALA A 69 -39.31 -20.05 -0.47
N LYS A 70 -38.75 -20.55 0.64
CA LYS A 70 -39.28 -21.73 1.35
C LYS A 70 -40.72 -21.52 1.82
N LEU A 71 -41.04 -20.32 2.31
CA LEU A 71 -42.40 -19.99 2.75
C LEU A 71 -43.38 -20.00 1.56
N ALA A 72 -43.01 -19.39 0.43
CA ALA A 72 -43.83 -19.38 -0.78
C ALA A 72 -44.02 -20.80 -1.35
N GLU A 73 -42.96 -21.61 -1.38
CA GLU A 73 -43.00 -23.01 -1.80
C GLU A 73 -43.91 -23.85 -0.89
N THR A 74 -43.78 -23.71 0.42
CA THR A 74 -44.64 -24.42 1.40
C THR A 74 -46.11 -24.01 1.23
N ARG A 75 -46.39 -22.71 1.00
CA ARG A 75 -47.75 -22.22 0.72
C ARG A 75 -48.32 -22.80 -0.58
N LEU A 76 -47.49 -22.93 -1.61
CA LEU A 76 -47.87 -23.54 -2.88
C LEU A 76 -48.16 -25.04 -2.70
N GLU A 77 -47.32 -25.75 -1.94
CA GLU A 77 -47.50 -27.16 -1.63
C GLU A 77 -48.80 -27.42 -0.85
N ASN A 78 -49.06 -26.62 0.19
CA ASN A 78 -50.30 -26.70 0.97
C ASN A 78 -51.56 -26.55 0.11
N ARG A 79 -51.48 -25.78 -0.99
CA ARG A 79 -52.60 -25.61 -1.94
C ARG A 79 -52.85 -26.86 -2.78
N LEU A 80 -51.84 -27.72 -2.98
CA LEU A 80 -51.98 -28.98 -3.73
C LEU A 80 -52.76 -30.05 -2.94
N TYR A 81 -52.83 -29.93 -1.61
CA TYR A 81 -53.55 -30.87 -0.75
C TYR A 81 -55.01 -30.47 -0.46
N ARG A 82 -55.55 -29.42 -1.11
CA ARG A 82 -56.95 -28.99 -0.94
C ARG A 82 -57.92 -30.04 -1.52
N PRO A 83 -59.00 -30.42 -0.81
CA PRO A 83 -59.91 -31.46 -1.27
C PRO A 83 -60.93 -30.94 -2.30
N GLY A 84 -61.25 -31.80 -3.28
CA GLY A 84 -62.44 -31.67 -4.14
C GLY A 84 -62.54 -30.36 -4.92
N ALA A 85 -63.58 -29.58 -4.64
CA ALA A 85 -63.91 -28.35 -5.37
C ALA A 85 -63.00 -27.15 -5.02
N GLU A 86 -62.19 -27.24 -3.96
CA GLU A 86 -61.25 -26.18 -3.56
C GLU A 86 -59.89 -26.29 -4.26
N LEU A 87 -59.65 -27.38 -5.00
CA LEU A 87 -58.46 -27.58 -5.84
C LEU A 87 -58.57 -26.78 -7.14
N VAL A 88 -58.59 -25.45 -7.01
CA VAL A 88 -58.68 -24.52 -8.13
C VAL A 88 -57.35 -23.78 -8.28
N GLN A 89 -56.90 -23.61 -9.52
CA GLN A 89 -55.81 -22.69 -9.86
C GLN A 89 -56.36 -21.26 -9.89
N ASP A 90 -56.57 -20.71 -8.71
CA ASP A 90 -57.00 -19.33 -8.51
C ASP A 90 -55.86 -18.34 -8.77
N GLU A 91 -56.20 -17.04 -8.80
CA GLU A 91 -55.23 -15.95 -8.99
C GLU A 91 -54.07 -16.02 -7.98
N ALA A 92 -54.35 -16.41 -6.74
CA ALA A 92 -53.33 -16.54 -5.71
C ALA A 92 -52.39 -17.75 -5.93
N HIS A 93 -52.83 -18.83 -6.61
CA HIS A 93 -51.94 -19.91 -7.03
C HIS A 93 -50.94 -19.44 -8.09
N PHE A 94 -51.41 -18.68 -9.09
CA PHE A 94 -50.53 -18.09 -10.11
C PHE A 94 -49.58 -17.06 -9.49
N GLY A 95 -50.07 -16.18 -8.62
CA GLY A 95 -49.23 -15.20 -7.93
C GLY A 95 -48.11 -15.83 -7.09
N LEU A 96 -48.41 -16.91 -6.35
CA LEU A 96 -47.37 -17.65 -5.61
C LEU A 96 -46.34 -18.31 -6.53
N ARG A 97 -46.76 -18.84 -7.67
CA ARG A 97 -45.84 -19.45 -8.65
C ARG A 97 -44.89 -18.40 -9.22
N ASP A 98 -45.41 -17.23 -9.58
CA ASP A 98 -44.62 -16.12 -10.08
C ASP A 98 -43.66 -15.58 -9.01
N GLU A 99 -44.13 -15.46 -7.76
CA GLU A 99 -43.29 -15.07 -6.61
C GLU A 99 -42.11 -16.05 -6.42
N VAL A 100 -42.35 -17.36 -6.46
CA VAL A 100 -41.28 -18.38 -6.35
C VAL A 100 -40.26 -18.23 -7.49
N LEU A 101 -40.71 -18.00 -8.73
CA LEU A 101 -39.81 -17.78 -9.87
C LEU A 101 -38.95 -16.52 -9.67
N GLN A 102 -39.56 -15.41 -9.26
CA GLN A 102 -38.84 -14.16 -8.98
C GLN A 102 -37.84 -14.29 -7.82
N LEU A 103 -38.22 -14.99 -6.76
CA LEU A 103 -37.34 -15.24 -5.62
C LEU A 103 -36.13 -16.09 -6.01
N ARG A 104 -36.33 -17.14 -6.83
CA ARG A 104 -35.23 -17.97 -7.35
C ARG A 104 -34.28 -17.18 -8.25
N GLN A 105 -34.81 -16.33 -9.12
CA GLN A 105 -33.98 -15.43 -9.94
C GLN A 105 -33.16 -14.49 -9.05
N THR A 106 -33.81 -13.87 -8.06
CA THR A 106 -33.13 -12.97 -7.11
C THR A 106 -32.03 -13.69 -6.33
N GLN A 107 -32.26 -14.93 -5.89
CA GLN A 107 -31.23 -15.75 -5.23
C GLN A 107 -30.04 -16.03 -6.15
N GLN A 108 -30.29 -16.31 -7.43
CA GLN A 108 -29.22 -16.53 -8.41
C GLN A 108 -28.38 -15.26 -8.61
N ASP A 109 -29.05 -14.10 -8.74
CA ASP A 109 -28.38 -12.81 -8.91
C ASP A 109 -27.55 -12.44 -7.66
N LEU A 110 -28.08 -12.70 -6.46
CA LEU A 110 -27.35 -12.50 -5.20
C LEU A 110 -26.12 -13.40 -5.09
N ARG A 111 -26.23 -14.68 -5.45
CA ARG A 111 -25.07 -15.60 -5.47
C ARG A 111 -23.99 -15.12 -6.42
N LYS A 112 -24.38 -14.70 -7.63
CA LYS A 112 -23.44 -14.14 -8.59
C LYS A 112 -22.72 -12.92 -8.03
N LYS A 113 -23.43 -11.99 -7.39
CA LYS A 113 -22.82 -10.81 -6.75
C LYS A 113 -21.87 -11.18 -5.61
N ILE A 114 -22.19 -12.21 -4.82
CA ILE A 114 -21.30 -12.72 -3.78
C ILE A 114 -20.02 -13.28 -4.40
N ASP A 115 -20.13 -14.05 -5.47
CA ASP A 115 -18.97 -14.62 -6.17
C ASP A 115 -18.11 -13.52 -6.81
N ASP A 116 -18.73 -12.53 -7.45
CA ASP A 116 -18.05 -11.34 -7.99
C ASP A 116 -17.35 -10.55 -6.87
N GLY A 117 -18.02 -10.33 -5.73
CA GLY A 117 -17.45 -9.67 -4.55
C GLY A 117 -16.25 -10.43 -3.98
N LYS A 118 -16.34 -11.76 -3.84
CA LYS A 118 -15.23 -12.62 -3.39
C LYS A 118 -14.05 -12.58 -4.36
N ALA A 119 -14.30 -12.56 -5.67
CA ALA A 119 -13.24 -12.40 -6.67
C ALA A 119 -12.51 -11.06 -6.50
N THR A 120 -13.26 -9.95 -6.39
CA THR A 120 -12.65 -8.62 -6.16
C THR A 120 -11.89 -8.52 -4.85
N TYR A 121 -12.36 -9.18 -3.78
CA TYR A 121 -11.64 -9.26 -2.51
C TYR A 121 -10.29 -9.96 -2.66
N ASN A 122 -10.25 -11.09 -3.38
CA ASN A 122 -9.01 -11.82 -3.64
C ASN A 122 -8.03 -10.99 -4.47
N ASP A 123 -8.52 -10.24 -5.46
CA ASP A 123 -7.69 -9.33 -6.26
C ASP A 123 -7.07 -8.23 -5.38
N LEU A 124 -7.86 -7.63 -4.49
CA LEU A 124 -7.37 -6.64 -3.52
C LEU A 124 -6.33 -7.21 -2.57
N GLU A 125 -6.51 -8.45 -2.11
CA GLU A 125 -5.54 -9.16 -1.28
C GLU A 125 -4.21 -9.38 -2.03
N GLU A 126 -4.27 -9.81 -3.29
CA GLU A 126 -3.08 -9.98 -4.12
C GLU A 126 -2.33 -8.66 -4.32
N HIS A 127 -3.07 -7.57 -4.57
CA HIS A 127 -2.50 -6.23 -4.65
C HIS A 127 -1.87 -5.78 -3.33
N LEU A 128 -2.44 -6.15 -2.19
CA LEU A 128 -1.89 -5.83 -0.86
C LEU A 128 -0.54 -6.51 -0.64
N ILE A 129 -0.42 -7.79 -1.01
CA ILE A 129 0.83 -8.54 -0.93
C ILE A 129 1.92 -7.87 -1.78
N ARG A 130 1.58 -7.43 -2.99
CA ARG A 130 2.52 -6.71 -3.86
C ARG A 130 2.97 -5.38 -3.25
N LEU A 131 2.06 -4.60 -2.67
CA LEU A 131 2.40 -3.36 -1.98
C LEU A 131 3.32 -3.61 -0.77
N ASP A 132 3.07 -4.65 0.01
CA ASP A 132 3.91 -5.01 1.15
C ASP A 132 5.33 -5.37 0.71
N GLN A 133 5.47 -6.10 -0.39
CA GLN A 133 6.77 -6.39 -1.00
C GLN A 133 7.46 -5.10 -1.49
N ASP A 134 6.74 -4.20 -2.12
CA ASP A 134 7.30 -2.93 -2.62
C ASP A 134 7.74 -2.02 -1.46
N ILE A 135 6.98 -1.96 -0.37
CA ILE A 135 7.35 -1.24 0.85
C ILE A 135 8.63 -1.83 1.44
N ALA A 136 8.74 -3.16 1.52
CA ALA A 136 9.94 -3.84 2.02
C ALA A 136 11.16 -3.53 1.13
N ASN A 137 10.98 -3.57 -0.19
CA ASN A 137 12.03 -3.23 -1.16
C ASN A 137 12.50 -1.77 -0.98
N LYS A 138 11.56 -0.81 -0.87
CA LYS A 138 11.88 0.61 -0.64
C LYS A 138 12.56 0.84 0.71
N GLN A 139 12.17 0.11 1.75
CA GLN A 139 12.82 0.15 3.04
C GLN A 139 14.27 -0.36 2.95
N HIS A 140 14.52 -1.44 2.20
CA HIS A 140 15.87 -1.97 1.99
C HIS A 140 16.75 -0.97 1.21
N THR A 141 16.24 -0.38 0.13
CA THR A 141 16.93 0.67 -0.63
C THR A 141 17.29 1.86 0.26
N LEU A 142 16.32 2.35 1.03
CA LEU A 142 16.53 3.46 1.96
C LEU A 142 17.63 3.17 2.99
N MET A 143 17.61 1.98 3.59
CA MET A 143 18.63 1.57 4.56
C MET A 143 20.03 1.49 3.94
N THR A 144 20.11 1.06 2.68
CA THR A 144 21.36 1.02 1.92
C THR A 144 21.89 2.44 1.69
N ASP A 145 21.05 3.35 1.24
CA ASP A 145 21.44 4.75 0.99
C ASP A 145 21.84 5.49 2.29
N LEU A 146 21.13 5.24 3.38
CA LEU A 146 21.48 5.77 4.71
C LEU A 146 22.85 5.28 5.16
N ARG A 147 23.14 3.97 5.00
CA ARG A 147 24.45 3.41 5.33
C ARG A 147 25.57 4.00 4.46
N CYS A 148 25.30 4.27 3.19
CA CYS A 148 26.24 4.97 2.31
C CYS A 148 26.53 6.40 2.78
N MET A 149 25.51 7.12 3.25
CA MET A 149 25.67 8.44 3.85
C MET A 149 26.50 8.39 5.14
N ASP A 150 26.20 7.44 6.04
CA ASP A 150 26.94 7.28 7.30
C ASP A 150 28.43 6.97 7.06
N MET A 151 28.73 6.10 6.09
CA MET A 151 30.10 5.78 5.70
C MET A 151 30.85 7.02 5.18
N ARG A 152 30.15 7.90 4.45
CA ARG A 152 30.73 9.11 3.88
C ARG A 152 30.84 10.25 4.88
N ASP A 153 30.04 10.25 5.94
CA ASP A 153 30.15 11.22 7.02
C ASP A 153 31.49 11.12 7.77
N VAL A 154 32.16 9.96 7.74
CA VAL A 154 33.54 9.79 8.22
C VAL A 154 34.53 10.66 7.45
N LEU A 155 34.28 10.95 6.16
CA LEU A 155 35.14 11.83 5.36
C LEU A 155 35.05 13.31 5.80
N LYS A 156 34.05 13.67 6.60
CA LYS A 156 33.86 15.02 7.12
C LYS A 156 34.28 15.18 8.58
N LYS A 157 34.45 14.08 9.32
CA LYS A 157 34.66 14.07 10.78
C LYS A 157 35.91 13.28 11.13
N GLY A 158 36.78 13.84 11.98
CA GLY A 158 38.01 13.19 12.45
C GLY A 158 39.27 13.68 11.73
N ASP A 159 40.36 12.90 11.81
CA ASP A 159 41.71 13.29 11.33
C ASP A 159 41.80 13.51 9.80
N LEU A 160 40.79 13.06 9.04
CA LEU A 160 40.67 13.28 7.59
C LEU A 160 39.81 14.50 7.21
N ALA A 161 39.23 15.19 8.20
CA ALA A 161 38.40 16.36 7.95
C ALA A 161 39.24 17.52 7.36
N PRO A 162 38.73 18.25 6.34
CA PRO A 162 39.42 19.41 5.82
C PRO A 162 39.63 20.45 6.92
N PRO A 163 40.79 21.16 6.95
CA PRO A 163 41.00 22.25 7.91
C PRO A 163 39.89 23.29 7.81
N ALA A 164 39.35 23.72 8.96
CA ALA A 164 38.10 24.47 9.07
C ALA A 164 38.19 25.89 8.51
N THR A 165 39.39 26.43 8.30
CA THR A 165 39.61 27.78 7.78
C THR A 165 40.75 27.80 6.77
N GLN A 166 40.70 28.73 5.80
CA GLN A 166 41.82 28.95 4.87
C GLN A 166 43.13 29.25 5.60
N THR A 167 43.07 29.95 6.73
CA THR A 167 44.23 30.20 7.60
C THR A 167 44.83 28.90 8.15
N GLN A 168 44.01 28.02 8.75
CA GLN A 168 44.47 26.72 9.25
C GLN A 168 45.05 25.84 8.13
N ARG A 169 44.42 25.88 6.95
CA ARG A 169 44.91 25.18 5.76
C ARG A 169 46.28 25.74 5.35
N ASN A 170 46.42 27.04 5.19
CA ASN A 170 47.68 27.68 4.80
C ASN A 170 48.81 27.39 5.80
N ILE A 171 48.49 27.39 7.10
CA ILE A 171 49.41 27.03 8.18
C ILE A 171 49.93 25.60 7.99
N GLN A 172 49.04 24.61 7.82
CA GLN A 172 49.42 23.22 7.53
C GLN A 172 50.24 23.08 6.24
N LEU A 173 49.84 23.77 5.18
CA LEU A 173 50.49 23.68 3.86
C LEU A 173 51.88 24.30 3.82
N THR A 174 52.19 25.22 4.73
CA THR A 174 53.48 25.94 4.81
C THR A 174 54.35 25.44 5.96
N GLN A 175 53.85 24.52 6.80
CA GLN A 175 54.55 23.95 7.97
C GLN A 175 55.01 25.01 8.99
N ILE A 176 54.35 26.18 9.03
CA ILE A 176 54.68 27.29 9.94
C ILE A 176 54.02 27.16 11.31
N GLU A 177 53.52 25.97 11.65
CA GLU A 177 52.81 25.70 12.91
C GLU A 177 53.66 26.04 14.15
N GLU A 178 54.98 25.88 14.07
CA GLU A 178 55.92 26.18 15.15
C GLU A 178 56.30 27.66 15.25
N GLU A 179 56.07 28.45 14.20
CA GLU A 179 56.41 29.88 14.14
C GLU A 179 55.27 30.79 14.61
N LEU A 180 54.08 30.23 14.84
CA LEU A 180 52.94 30.99 15.32
C LEU A 180 53.07 31.28 16.83
N PRO A 181 52.78 32.51 17.28
CA PRO A 181 52.75 32.82 18.69
C PRO A 181 51.69 31.95 19.39
N LYS A 182 52.13 31.16 20.37
CA LYS A 182 51.24 30.35 21.21
C LYS A 182 50.49 31.30 22.16
N PHE A 183 49.18 31.38 21.98
CA PHE A 183 48.27 32.05 22.92
C PHE A 183 47.73 31.05 23.94
#